data_AF-A0A0N0KGZ8-F1
#
_entry.id   AF-A0A0N0KGZ8-F1
#
_cell.length_a   1.000
_cell.length_b   1.000
_cell.length_c   1.000
_cell.angle_alpha   90.00
_cell.angle_beta   90.00
_cell.angle_gamma   90.00
#
_symmetry.space_group_name_H-M   'P 1'
#
loop_
_entity.id
_entity.type
_entity.pdbx_description
1 polymer ?
#
loop_
_entity_poly.entity_id
_entity_poly.type
_entity_poly.pdbx_seq_one_letter_code
_entity_poly.pdbx_strand_id
1 'polypeptide(L)'
;MRQFYVYILASRIGGTLYIGVTNDLVRRVAEHKSKQVPGFTKRHDVGRLVYFEIFEDVEAAIHREKRLKKWPREWKVQLIEKYNPDWIDLFLEIAGVQ
;
A
#
# COMPACT_ATOMS: atom_id res chain seq x y z
N MET A 1 3.50 -21.56 -4.75
CA MET A 1 2.24 -21.02 -4.20
C MET A 1 2.11 -19.57 -4.64
N ARG A 2 0.90 -19.06 -4.90
CA ARG A 2 0.71 -17.64 -5.26
C ARG A 2 0.56 -16.83 -3.97
N GLN A 3 1.23 -15.68 -3.91
CA GLN A 3 1.08 -14.73 -2.81
C GLN A 3 0.21 -13.56 -3.25
N PHE A 4 -0.57 -13.04 -2.30
CA PHE A 4 -1.40 -11.86 -2.45
C PHE A 4 -1.00 -10.85 -1.38
N TYR A 5 -1.11 -9.58 -1.73
CA TYR A 5 -0.66 -8.48 -0.91
C TYR A 5 -1.80 -7.51 -0.71
N VAL A 6 -2.05 -7.12 0.54
CA VAL A 6 -2.83 -5.93 0.87
C VAL A 6 -1.84 -4.83 1.16
N TYR A 7 -1.97 -3.67 0.53
CA TYR A 7 -1.00 -2.59 0.69
C TYR A 7 -1.66 -1.24 0.93
N ILE A 8 -0.91 -0.34 1.57
CA ILE A 8 -1.30 1.06 1.78
C ILE A 8 -0.23 1.96 1.15
N LEU A 9 -0.68 2.83 0.25
CA LEU A 9 0.11 3.94 -0.26
C LEU A 9 -0.29 5.25 0.41
N ALA A 10 0.67 6.13 0.62
CA ALA A 10 0.46 7.49 1.11
C ALA A 10 1.00 8.51 0.10
N SER A 11 0.39 9.70 0.07
CA SER A 11 0.99 10.86 -0.62
C SER A 11 2.07 11.54 0.23
N ARG A 12 1.81 11.67 1.53
CA ARG A 12 2.73 12.21 2.56
C ARG A 12 2.24 11.77 3.94
N ILE A 13 3.05 12.01 4.97
CA ILE A 13 2.63 11.85 6.37
C ILE A 13 1.38 12.71 6.61
N GLY A 14 0.32 12.11 7.16
CA GLY A 14 -0.97 12.79 7.34
C GLY A 14 -1.74 13.07 6.05
N GLY A 15 -1.29 12.58 4.89
CA GLY A 15 -1.91 12.78 3.58
C GLY A 15 -2.96 11.74 3.19
N THR A 16 -3.27 11.69 1.90
CA THR A 16 -4.24 10.72 1.34
C THR A 16 -3.68 9.31 1.45
N LEU A 17 -4.53 8.37 1.87
CA LEU A 17 -4.22 6.95 1.90
C LEU A 17 -4.97 6.23 0.78
N TYR A 18 -4.26 5.37 0.06
CA TYR A 18 -4.84 4.45 -0.92
C TYR A 18 -4.61 3.02 -0.43
N ILE A 19 -5.62 2.17 -0.51
CA ILE A 19 -5.56 0.77 -0.06
C ILE A 19 -5.96 -0.11 -1.24
N GLY A 20 -5.14 -1.12 -1.53
CA GLY A 20 -5.39 -2.05 -2.63
C GLY A 20 -4.93 -3.47 -2.34
N VAL A 21 -5.28 -4.36 -3.26
CA VAL A 21 -4.81 -5.75 -3.32
C VAL A 21 -4.12 -6.03 -4.64
N THR A 22 -3.06 -6.83 -4.60
CA THR A 22 -2.40 -7.35 -5.81
C THR A 22 -1.70 -8.67 -5.54
N ASN A 23 -1.41 -9.45 -6.58
CA ASN A 23 -0.53 -10.62 -6.51
C ASN A 23 0.93 -10.29 -6.90
N ASP A 24 1.22 -9.02 -7.18
CA ASP A 24 2.54 -8.54 -7.60
C ASP A 24 2.74 -7.11 -7.08
N LEU A 25 3.25 -7.01 -5.85
CA LEU A 25 3.36 -5.75 -5.13
C LEU A 25 4.37 -4.79 -5.78
N VAL A 26 5.55 -5.28 -6.17
CA VAL A 26 6.61 -4.44 -6.76
C VAL A 26 6.12 -3.82 -8.06
N ARG A 27 5.58 -4.61 -8.99
CA ARG A 27 5.06 -4.07 -10.25
C ARG A 27 3.96 -3.05 -10.00
N ARG A 28 3.00 -3.36 -9.12
CA ARG A 28 1.86 -2.48 -8.83
C ARG A 28 2.30 -1.14 -8.25
N VAL A 29 3.24 -1.14 -7.31
CA VAL A 29 3.75 0.10 -6.71
C VAL A 29 4.57 0.89 -7.74
N ALA A 30 5.37 0.22 -8.57
CA ALA A 30 6.09 0.86 -9.67
C ALA A 30 5.13 1.55 -10.67
N GLU A 31 4.02 0.91 -11.03
CA GLU A 31 2.95 1.50 -11.88
C GLU A 31 2.38 2.79 -11.26
N HIS A 32 2.13 2.79 -9.95
CA HIS A 32 1.63 3.98 -9.24
C HIS A 32 2.69 5.10 -9.18
N LYS A 33 3.94 4.77 -8.86
CA LYS A 33 5.06 5.73 -8.77
C LYS A 33 5.38 6.40 -10.10
N SER A 34 5.43 5.60 -11.16
CA SER A 34 5.73 6.07 -12.51
C SER A 34 4.57 6.85 -13.15
N LYS A 35 3.42 6.98 -12.46
CA LYS A 35 2.21 7.67 -12.94
C LYS A 35 1.75 7.17 -14.32
N GLN A 36 2.14 5.95 -14.69
CA GLN A 36 1.90 5.35 -16.00
C GLN A 36 0.41 5.07 -16.23
N VAL A 37 -0.37 4.92 -15.15
CA VAL A 37 -1.83 4.82 -15.21
C VAL A 37 -2.46 6.19 -14.95
N PRO A 38 -3.18 6.79 -15.93
CA PRO A 38 -3.99 7.98 -15.69
C PRO A 38 -5.04 7.70 -14.60
N GLY A 39 -5.08 8.49 -13.52
CA GLY A 39 -6.00 8.18 -12.41
C GLY A 39 -5.81 9.00 -11.12
N PHE A 40 -6.41 8.51 -10.03
CA PHE A 40 -6.40 9.13 -8.69
C PHE A 40 -4.98 9.31 -8.12
N THR A 41 -4.10 8.33 -8.31
CA THR A 41 -2.72 8.37 -7.78
C THR A 41 -1.84 9.41 -8.47
N LYS A 42 -2.06 9.70 -9.76
CA LYS A 42 -1.40 10.79 -10.49
C LYS A 42 -1.86 12.17 -9.99
N ARG A 43 -3.15 12.31 -9.64
CA ARG A 43 -3.75 13.57 -9.17
C ARG A 43 -3.39 13.93 -7.73
N HIS A 44 -3.10 12.94 -6.88
CA HIS A 44 -2.84 13.15 -5.45
C HIS A 44 -1.40 12.81 -5.02
N ASP A 45 -0.50 12.54 -5.96
CA ASP A 45 0.90 12.17 -5.70
C ASP A 45 1.05 10.99 -4.72
N VAL A 46 0.12 10.04 -4.79
CA VAL A 46 0.10 8.87 -3.91
C VAL A 46 1.03 7.82 -4.50
N GLY A 47 2.25 7.73 -3.96
CA GLY A 47 3.29 6.84 -4.48
C GLY A 47 4.23 6.25 -3.42
N ARG A 48 4.07 6.60 -2.15
CA ARG A 48 4.90 6.05 -1.06
C ARG A 48 4.28 4.77 -0.52
N LEU A 49 4.97 3.64 -0.60
CA LEU A 49 4.51 2.41 0.03
C LEU A 49 4.84 2.46 1.52
N VAL A 50 3.81 2.52 2.36
CA VAL A 50 4.01 2.72 3.81
C VAL A 50 3.62 1.50 4.64
N TYR A 51 2.91 0.54 4.05
CA TYR A 51 2.50 -0.69 4.71
C TYR A 51 2.10 -1.77 3.70
N PHE A 52 2.37 -3.04 4.00
CA PHE A 52 1.78 -4.18 3.30
C PHE A 52 1.66 -5.43 4.19
N GLU A 53 0.72 -6.32 3.85
CA GLU A 53 0.50 -7.65 4.46
C GLU A 53 0.51 -8.71 3.36
N ILE A 54 1.04 -9.90 3.65
CA ILE A 54 1.12 -11.03 2.72
C ILE A 54 0.07 -12.09 3.08
N PHE A 55 -0.59 -12.65 2.08
CA PHE A 55 -1.62 -13.68 2.19
C PHE A 55 -1.38 -14.79 1.16
N GLU A 56 -1.69 -16.04 1.53
CA GLU A 56 -1.67 -17.19 0.61
C GLU A 56 -3.00 -17.36 -0.14
N ASP A 57 -4.07 -16.77 0.39
CA ASP A 57 -5.42 -16.83 -0.14
C ASP A 57 -5.91 -15.44 -0.59
N VAL A 58 -6.48 -15.38 -1.79
CA VAL A 58 -6.98 -14.14 -2.39
C VAL A 58 -8.21 -13.62 -1.65
N GLU A 59 -9.08 -14.51 -1.17
CA GLU A 59 -10.29 -14.12 -0.45
C GLU A 59 -9.93 -13.50 0.91
N ALA A 60 -8.96 -14.07 1.62
CA ALA A 60 -8.42 -13.48 2.84
C ALA A 60 -7.86 -12.06 2.61
N ALA A 61 -7.10 -11.86 1.53
CA ALA A 61 -6.58 -10.54 1.15
C ALA A 61 -7.69 -9.55 0.83
N ILE A 62 -8.69 -9.95 0.02
CA ILE A 62 -9.84 -9.11 -0.34
C ILE A 62 -10.66 -8.73 0.90
N HIS A 63 -10.92 -9.67 1.81
CA HIS A 63 -11.62 -9.39 3.05
C HIS A 63 -10.85 -8.40 3.93
N ARG A 64 -9.52 -8.56 4.02
CA ARG A 64 -8.67 -7.63 4.76
C ARG A 64 -8.71 -6.23 4.17
N GLU A 65 -8.62 -6.10 2.85
CA GLU A 65 -8.71 -4.82 2.14
C GLU A 65 -10.04 -4.12 2.41
N LYS A 66 -11.17 -4.84 2.30
CA LYS A 66 -12.50 -4.32 2.62
C LYS A 66 -12.60 -3.84 4.07
N ARG A 67 -12.03 -4.59 5.03
CA ARG A 67 -11.98 -4.16 6.45
C ARG A 67 -11.16 -2.88 6.60
N LEU A 68 -9.96 -2.84 6.05
CA LEU A 68 -9.08 -1.67 6.12
C LEU A 68 -9.76 -0.45 5.50
N LYS A 69 -10.40 -0.56 4.34
CA LYS A 69 -11.13 0.56 3.71
C LYS A 69 -12.19 1.17 4.64
N LYS A 70 -12.92 0.33 5.38
CA LYS A 70 -13.97 0.75 6.34
C LYS A 70 -13.43 1.32 7.67
N TRP A 71 -12.17 1.09 8.02
CA TRP A 71 -11.63 1.57 9.28
C TRP A 71 -11.62 3.11 9.38
N PRO A 72 -11.82 3.66 10.59
CA PRO A 72 -11.48 5.05 10.87
C PRO A 72 -10.05 5.37 10.45
N ARG A 73 -9.81 6.63 10.06
CA ARG A 73 -8.49 7.07 9.61
C ARG A 73 -7.42 6.86 10.68
N GLU A 74 -7.74 7.16 11.94
CA GLU A 74 -6.85 6.96 13.08
C GLU A 74 -6.33 5.53 13.19
N TRP A 75 -7.17 4.51 12.99
CA TRP A 75 -6.74 3.11 13.11
C TRP A 75 -5.83 2.69 11.96
N LYS A 76 -6.03 3.26 10.77
CA LYS A 76 -5.12 3.06 9.63
C LYS A 76 -3.75 3.67 9.94
N VAL A 77 -3.72 4.87 10.52
CA VAL A 77 -2.49 5.56 10.92
C VAL A 77 -1.76 4.77 12.00
N GLN A 78 -2.46 4.36 13.07
CA GLN A 78 -1.88 3.53 14.13
C GLN A 78 -1.33 2.20 13.59
N LEU A 79 -2.02 1.58 12.64
CA LEU A 79 -1.52 0.37 11.98
C LEU A 79 -0.21 0.64 11.24
N ILE A 80 -0.14 1.71 10.46
CA ILE A 80 1.09 2.08 9.72
C ILE A 80 2.21 2.36 10.72
N GLU A 81 1.98 3.23 11.70
CA GLU A 81 2.99 3.67 12.66
C GLU A 81 3.49 2.55 13.57
N LYS A 82 2.67 1.53 13.83
CA LYS A 82 3.08 0.34 14.56
C LYS A 82 4.23 -0.42 13.86
N TYR A 83 4.28 -0.42 12.53
CA TYR A 83 5.27 -1.18 11.75
C TYR A 83 6.26 -0.29 11.01
N ASN A 84 5.90 0.98 10.77
CA ASN A 84 6.66 1.95 9.99
C ASN A 84 6.45 3.35 10.58
N PRO A 85 6.98 3.62 11.78
CA PRO A 85 6.74 4.87 12.52
C PRO A 85 7.23 6.12 11.77
N ASP A 86 8.30 5.98 10.99
CA ASP A 86 8.89 7.07 10.21
C ASP A 86 8.27 7.21 8.81
N TRP A 87 7.26 6.40 8.48
CA TRP A 87 6.60 6.38 7.18
C TRP A 87 7.62 6.28 6.03
N ILE A 88 8.62 5.41 6.22
CA ILE A 88 9.64 5.09 5.22
C ILE A 88 8.96 4.48 4.00
N ASP A 89 9.49 4.81 2.82
CA ASP A 89 9.03 4.21 1.57
C ASP A 89 9.57 2.79 1.43
N LEU A 90 8.77 1.82 1.84
CA LEU A 90 9.13 0.39 1.85
C LEU A 90 9.39 -0.16 0.45
N PHE A 91 9.03 0.59 -0.60
CA PHE A 91 9.25 0.15 -1.97
C PHE A 91 10.73 -0.13 -2.27
N LEU A 92 11.64 0.72 -1.77
CA LEU A 92 13.08 0.55 -2.04
C LEU A 92 13.62 -0.76 -1.44
N GLU A 93 13.16 -1.10 -0.24
CA GLU A 93 13.54 -2.33 0.46
C GLU A 93 13.08 -3.59 -0.29
N ILE A 94 11.87 -3.58 -0.86
CA ILE A 94 11.30 -4.75 -1.53
C ILE A 94 11.61 -4.82 -3.03
N ALA A 95 11.97 -3.71 -3.66
CA ALA A 95 12.31 -3.66 -5.08
C ALA A 95 13.77 -4.07 -5.36
N GLY A 96 14.58 -4.34 -4.32
CA GLY A 96 15.98 -4.76 -4.46
C GLY A 96 16.89 -3.66 -5.01
N VAL A 97 16.52 -2.39 -4.85
CA VAL A 97 17.33 -1.24 -5.26
C VAL A 97 18.14 -0.78 -4.04
N GLN A 98 19.36 -1.32 -3.90
CA GLN A 98 20.42 -0.69 -3.10
C GLN A 98 21.17 0.33 -3.96
#